data_AF-Q746C6-F1
#
_entry.id   AF-Q746C6-F1
#
_cell.length_a   1.000
_cell.length_b   1.000
_cell.length_c   1.000
_cell.angle_alpha   90.00
_cell.angle_beta   90.00
_cell.angle_gamma   90.00
#
_symmetry.space_group_name_H-M   'P 1'
#
loop_
_entity.id
_entity.type
_entity.pdbx_description
1 polymer ?
#
loop_
_entity_poly.entity_id
_entity_poly.type
_entity_poly.pdbx_seq_one_letter_code
_entity_poly.pdbx_strand_id
1 'polypeptide(L)'
;MRVRVKADTPDDTLLQNRFTLTSESTPNPLVSNEVRHPVLSVNLALSKEVAPKEAAPGDLLTYTLKVTNPASTPLEVRLEDTPDPRLAYLEGSARGGRCGGSLNPLEPVREGASLRWTLTLGPKESFCLEYRMRVLPGAPATLVNVAEAQGLSAQGAATAQVQARAQVRVRLGPLGLERGVLLGRVYLDVNEDGRYDPGNDVPLPGARVVLANGWQTLTDQEGRYAFRDLEPGVWQVVLDPASAPFPPLPHPEALGEGYRHGVRVQGLSVSDFPLKAPKGFLEAYRETTLRFGPLTLEKRLLPLKEGFRVVLLLRSQEPLEDLTVRDPQPDGTEKTFHFALFSGEEVLEYALEEPYMSDPEVRWRYP
;
A
#
# COMPACT_ATOMS: atom_id res chain seq x y z
N MET A 1 -34.19 15.83 24.77
CA MET A 1 -34.75 15.67 26.12
C MET A 1 -33.58 15.50 27.10
N ARG A 2 -33.58 16.23 28.22
CA ARG A 2 -32.61 16.06 29.32
C ARG A 2 -33.42 15.71 30.58
N VAL A 3 -33.03 14.68 31.31
CA VAL A 3 -33.70 14.23 32.53
C VAL A 3 -32.72 14.36 33.69
N ARG A 4 -33.20 14.76 34.87
CA ARG A 4 -32.39 14.84 36.09
C ARG A 4 -32.86 13.74 37.04
N VAL A 5 -31.92 12.93 37.51
CA VAL A 5 -32.16 11.88 38.51
C VAL A 5 -32.12 12.52 39.91
N LYS A 6 -32.95 12.05 40.83
CA LYS A 6 -32.91 12.53 42.22
C LYS A 6 -31.63 12.06 42.91
N ALA A 7 -31.05 12.90 43.77
CA ALA A 7 -29.76 12.62 44.41
C ALA A 7 -29.77 11.43 45.39
N ASP A 8 -30.95 11.02 45.86
CA ASP A 8 -31.18 9.87 46.75
C ASP A 8 -31.53 8.58 46.01
N THR A 9 -31.53 8.60 44.68
CA THR A 9 -31.82 7.41 43.88
C THR A 9 -30.73 6.36 44.14
N PRO A 10 -31.08 5.12 44.57
CA PRO A 10 -30.10 4.11 44.88
C PRO A 10 -29.17 3.79 43.71
N ASP A 11 -27.92 3.45 44.02
CA ASP A 11 -26.97 2.90 43.04
C ASP A 11 -27.57 1.65 42.36
N ASP A 12 -27.16 1.40 41.12
CA ASP A 12 -27.69 0.35 40.23
C ASP A 12 -29.17 0.50 39.79
N THR A 13 -29.86 1.60 40.15
CA THR A 13 -31.18 1.89 39.60
C THR A 13 -31.09 2.03 38.07
N LEU A 14 -31.73 1.14 37.31
CA LEU A 14 -31.69 1.15 35.85
C LEU A 14 -32.65 2.21 35.26
N LEU A 15 -32.10 3.24 34.64
CA LEU A 15 -32.84 4.17 33.81
C LEU A 15 -33.05 3.54 32.44
N GLN A 16 -34.32 3.29 32.09
CA GLN A 16 -34.70 2.75 30.79
C GLN A 16 -35.27 3.87 29.93
N ASN A 17 -34.71 4.06 28.74
CA ASN A 17 -35.22 5.01 27.76
C ASN A 17 -35.63 4.30 26.47
N ARG A 18 -36.83 4.59 26.00
CA ARG A 18 -37.44 4.05 24.79
C ARG A 18 -38.28 5.15 24.17
N PHE A 19 -38.13 5.40 22.88
CA PHE A 19 -39.00 6.32 22.16
C PHE A 19 -39.98 5.55 21.27
N THR A 20 -41.16 6.14 21.08
CA THR A 20 -42.19 5.61 20.18
C THR A 20 -42.54 6.69 19.17
N LEU A 21 -42.47 6.37 17.89
CA LEU A 21 -42.89 7.23 16.79
C LEU A 21 -44.28 6.82 16.33
N THR A 22 -45.19 7.79 16.23
CA THR A 22 -46.51 7.63 15.61
C THR A 22 -46.70 8.71 14.56
N SER A 23 -47.27 8.35 13.42
CA SER A 23 -47.59 9.27 12.32
C SER A 23 -48.81 8.75 11.56
N GLU A 24 -49.52 9.64 10.85
CA GLU A 24 -50.68 9.26 10.04
C GLU A 24 -50.34 8.23 8.95
N SER A 25 -49.07 8.21 8.49
CA SER A 25 -48.54 7.26 7.51
C SER A 25 -47.96 5.98 8.12
N THR A 26 -47.91 5.86 9.45
CA THR A 26 -47.48 4.64 10.17
C THR A 26 -48.53 4.26 11.22
N PRO A 27 -49.59 3.52 10.83
CA PRO A 27 -50.70 3.18 11.73
C PRO A 27 -50.29 2.29 12.91
N ASN A 28 -49.15 1.60 12.80
CA ASN A 28 -48.52 0.90 13.92
C ASN A 28 -47.35 1.72 14.48
N PRO A 29 -47.30 1.99 15.80
CA PRO A 29 -46.20 2.73 16.41
C PRO A 29 -44.85 2.05 16.19
N LEU A 30 -43.86 2.80 15.69
CA LEU A 30 -42.48 2.34 15.56
C LEU A 30 -41.76 2.58 16.87
N VAL A 31 -41.26 1.50 17.48
CA VAL A 31 -40.61 1.55 18.79
C VAL A 31 -39.10 1.47 18.61
N SER A 32 -38.37 2.31 19.33
CA SER A 32 -36.91 2.23 19.35
C SER A 32 -36.40 1.02 20.12
N ASN A 33 -35.13 0.70 19.91
CA ASN A 33 -34.39 -0.09 20.88
C ASN A 33 -34.38 0.61 22.25
N GLU A 34 -34.36 -0.18 23.31
CA GLU A 34 -34.30 0.30 24.68
C GLU A 34 -32.84 0.54 25.08
N VAL A 35 -32.55 1.73 25.62
CA VAL A 35 -31.24 2.06 26.21
C VAL A 35 -31.37 2.00 27.72
N ARG A 36 -30.47 1.26 28.38
CA ARG A 36 -30.41 1.12 29.83
C ARG A 36 -29.18 1.82 30.37
N HIS A 37 -29.32 2.61 31.43
CA HIS A 37 -28.20 3.27 32.10
C HIS A 37 -28.38 3.23 33.63
N PRO A 38 -27.43 2.68 34.41
CA PRO A 38 -27.54 2.66 35.86
C PRO A 38 -27.35 4.07 36.46
N VAL A 39 -27.95 4.31 37.62
CA VAL A 39 -27.64 5.46 38.48
C VAL A 39 -26.40 5.13 39.30
N LEU A 40 -25.45 6.07 39.34
CA LEU A 40 -24.13 5.89 39.95
C LEU A 40 -23.81 7.13 40.81
N SER A 41 -23.55 6.93 42.09
CA SER A 41 -23.32 7.99 43.08
C SER A 41 -21.88 8.53 43.11
N VAL A 42 -20.92 7.83 42.51
CA VAL A 42 -19.50 8.18 42.49
C VAL A 42 -19.02 8.42 41.05
N ASN A 43 -18.27 9.50 40.85
CA ASN A 43 -17.61 9.82 39.58
C ASN A 43 -16.16 9.36 39.60
N LEU A 44 -15.87 8.10 39.25
CA LEU A 44 -14.48 7.67 39.04
C LEU A 44 -13.78 8.56 38.01
N ALA A 45 -12.49 8.85 38.23
CA ALA A 45 -11.68 9.55 37.24
C ALA A 45 -10.74 8.56 36.55
N LEU A 46 -10.79 8.52 35.22
CA LEU A 46 -9.95 7.67 34.39
C LEU A 46 -9.32 8.51 33.27
N SER A 47 -8.01 8.39 33.08
CA SER A 47 -7.30 8.90 31.91
C SER A 47 -6.52 7.79 31.24
N LYS A 48 -6.41 7.87 29.91
CA LYS A 48 -5.65 6.93 29.07
C LYS A 48 -4.81 7.71 28.08
N GLU A 49 -3.53 7.42 28.09
CA GLU A 49 -2.55 8.02 27.18
C GLU A 49 -1.83 6.92 26.40
N VAL A 50 -1.20 7.34 25.30
CA VAL A 50 -0.45 6.47 24.41
C VAL A 50 0.76 7.21 23.87
N ALA A 51 1.89 6.51 23.79
CA ALA A 51 3.12 6.98 23.17
C ALA A 51 3.77 5.85 22.34
N PRO A 52 4.31 6.15 21.14
CA PRO A 52 4.21 7.44 20.43
C PRO A 52 2.79 7.74 19.91
N LYS A 53 2.51 9.01 19.56
CA LYS A 53 1.23 9.45 18.94
C LYS A 53 1.13 9.11 17.45
N GLU A 54 2.26 8.80 16.83
CA GLU A 54 2.37 8.36 15.46
C GLU A 54 3.19 7.06 15.39
N ALA A 55 2.71 6.06 14.64
CA ALA A 55 3.35 4.74 14.56
C ALA A 55 3.12 4.09 13.18
N ALA A 56 4.02 3.22 12.75
CA ALA A 56 3.85 2.38 11.58
C ALA A 56 3.45 0.94 11.98
N PRO A 57 2.88 0.14 11.07
CA PRO A 57 2.73 -1.30 11.31
C PRO A 57 4.06 -1.95 11.71
N GLY A 58 4.04 -2.73 12.79
CA GLY A 58 5.21 -3.34 13.42
C GLY A 58 5.71 -2.61 14.68
N ASP A 59 5.42 -1.31 14.80
CA ASP A 59 5.85 -0.51 15.96
C ASP A 59 5.15 -0.94 17.26
N LEU A 60 5.80 -0.63 18.38
CA LEU A 60 5.26 -0.82 19.73
C LEU A 60 4.71 0.50 20.29
N LEU A 61 3.48 0.43 20.78
CA LEU A 61 2.80 1.48 21.52
C LEU A 61 2.82 1.16 23.01
N THR A 62 3.13 2.15 23.84
CA THR A 62 2.96 2.08 25.29
C THR A 62 1.71 2.86 25.67
N TYR A 63 0.77 2.18 26.31
CA TYR A 63 -0.43 2.77 26.88
C TYR A 63 -0.25 2.96 28.38
N THR A 64 -0.68 4.12 28.89
CA THR A 64 -0.64 4.45 30.31
C THR A 64 -2.04 4.86 30.77
N LEU A 65 -2.59 4.14 31.74
CA LEU A 65 -3.87 4.43 32.36
C LEU A 65 -3.66 4.93 33.78
N LYS A 66 -4.44 5.93 34.17
CA LYS A 66 -4.53 6.41 35.55
C LYS A 66 -5.98 6.37 36.00
N VAL A 67 -6.28 5.56 37.01
CA VAL A 67 -7.57 5.51 37.68
C VAL A 67 -7.46 6.15 39.05
N THR A 68 -8.41 7.01 39.40
CA THR A 68 -8.50 7.64 40.71
C THR A 68 -9.88 7.39 41.33
N ASN A 69 -9.89 6.96 42.59
CA ASN A 69 -11.09 6.88 43.42
C ASN A 69 -11.27 8.22 44.19
N PRO A 70 -12.23 9.09 43.83
CA PRO A 70 -12.44 10.33 44.56
C PRO A 70 -13.35 10.16 45.79
N ALA A 71 -13.88 8.97 46.08
CA ALA A 71 -14.72 8.76 47.25
C ALA A 71 -13.91 8.81 48.56
N SER A 72 -14.61 8.93 49.68
CA SER A 72 -14.06 8.79 51.03
C SER A 72 -14.03 7.34 51.53
N THR A 73 -14.49 6.39 50.71
CA THR A 73 -14.50 4.96 51.00
C THR A 73 -13.72 4.18 49.94
N PRO A 74 -13.18 2.99 50.28
CA PRO A 74 -12.55 2.11 49.31
C PRO A 74 -13.54 1.67 48.22
N LEU A 75 -13.02 1.38 47.02
CA LEU A 75 -13.77 0.80 45.90
C LEU A 75 -13.00 -0.38 45.31
N GLU A 76 -13.73 -1.42 44.93
CA GLU A 76 -13.21 -2.36 43.94
C GLU A 76 -13.41 -1.78 42.55
N VAL A 77 -12.38 -1.81 41.71
CA VAL A 77 -12.46 -1.30 40.34
C VAL A 77 -12.19 -2.42 39.36
N ARG A 78 -13.16 -2.65 38.48
CA ARG A 78 -12.99 -3.49 37.28
C ARG A 78 -12.59 -2.58 36.13
N LEU A 79 -11.40 -2.79 35.60
CA LEU A 79 -10.86 -2.03 34.48
C LEU A 79 -10.82 -2.95 33.26
N GLU A 80 -11.51 -2.57 32.20
CA GLU A 80 -11.56 -3.29 30.93
C GLU A 80 -11.03 -2.41 29.80
N ASP A 81 -10.25 -3.00 28.92
CA ASP A 81 -9.62 -2.32 27.79
C ASP A 81 -9.92 -3.09 26.51
N THR A 82 -10.56 -2.41 25.55
CA THR A 82 -11.01 -2.99 24.29
C THR A 82 -10.25 -2.34 23.13
N PRO A 83 -9.12 -2.93 22.72
CA PRO A 83 -8.33 -2.41 21.62
C PRO A 83 -8.95 -2.70 20.25
N ASP A 84 -8.55 -1.89 19.26
CA ASP A 84 -8.79 -2.19 17.85
C ASP A 84 -8.20 -3.57 17.47
N PRO A 85 -8.86 -4.39 16.62
CA PRO A 85 -8.34 -5.69 16.19
C PRO A 85 -6.95 -5.66 15.56
N ARG A 86 -6.48 -4.49 15.10
CA ARG A 86 -5.14 -4.27 14.54
C ARG A 86 -4.10 -3.87 15.60
N LEU A 87 -4.44 -4.00 16.89
CA LEU A 87 -3.52 -3.87 18.01
C LEU A 87 -3.37 -5.21 18.73
N ALA A 88 -2.16 -5.75 18.77
CA ALA A 88 -1.85 -6.97 19.50
C ALA A 88 -1.18 -6.66 20.84
N TYR A 89 -1.77 -7.12 21.95
CA TYR A 89 -1.14 -7.02 23.27
C TYR A 89 0.21 -7.75 23.32
N LEU A 90 1.21 -7.13 23.95
CA LEU A 90 2.50 -7.76 24.21
C LEU A 90 2.49 -8.43 25.59
N GLU A 91 2.49 -9.76 25.62
CA GLU A 91 2.52 -10.54 26.86
C GLU A 91 3.72 -10.18 27.75
N GLY A 92 3.49 -10.14 29.07
CA GLY A 92 4.54 -9.81 30.04
C GLY A 92 4.89 -8.32 30.08
N SER A 93 4.17 -7.46 29.36
CA SER A 93 4.43 -6.01 29.33
C SER A 93 3.68 -5.21 30.38
N ALA A 94 2.63 -5.77 31.00
CA ALA A 94 1.77 -4.98 31.88
C ALA A 94 2.39 -4.77 33.26
N ARG A 95 2.39 -3.52 33.73
CA ARG A 95 2.95 -3.10 35.01
C ARG A 95 1.97 -2.16 35.71
N GLY A 96 1.67 -2.38 36.99
CA GLY A 96 0.71 -1.58 37.75
C GLY A 96 1.20 -1.25 39.15
N GLY A 97 0.72 -0.14 39.71
CA GLY A 97 1.06 0.28 41.07
C GLY A 97 0.52 1.67 41.40
N ARG A 98 0.95 2.21 42.55
CA ARG A 98 0.64 3.58 42.94
C ARG A 98 1.34 4.54 41.97
N CYS A 99 0.60 5.54 41.48
CA CYS A 99 1.17 6.57 40.61
C CYS A 99 2.35 7.29 41.28
N GLY A 100 3.47 7.42 40.55
CA GLY A 100 4.71 8.03 41.06
C GLY A 100 5.60 7.08 41.90
N GLY A 101 5.17 5.85 42.14
CA GLY A 101 5.99 4.79 42.74
C GLY A 101 6.49 3.77 41.71
N SER A 102 7.16 2.71 42.20
CA SER A 102 7.56 1.58 41.36
C SER A 102 6.34 0.78 40.90
N LEU A 103 6.27 0.49 39.60
CA LEU A 103 5.24 -0.37 39.01
C LEU A 103 5.70 -1.83 39.02
N ASN A 104 4.84 -2.75 39.46
CA ASN A 104 5.10 -4.18 39.52
C ASN A 104 4.38 -4.93 38.40
N PRO A 105 4.85 -6.11 37.97
CA PRO A 105 4.11 -6.97 37.03
C PRO A 105 2.66 -7.17 37.42
N LEU A 106 1.74 -6.87 36.50
CA LEU A 106 0.29 -7.02 36.71
C LEU A 106 -0.40 -7.35 35.38
N GLU A 107 -0.34 -8.62 34.99
CA GLU A 107 -0.93 -9.10 33.73
C GLU A 107 -2.46 -9.12 33.77
N PRO A 108 -3.14 -8.77 32.66
CA PRO A 108 -4.59 -8.85 32.55
C PRO A 108 -5.10 -10.29 32.43
N VAL A 109 -6.35 -10.50 32.84
CA VAL A 109 -7.16 -11.62 32.35
C VAL A 109 -7.65 -11.27 30.94
N ARG A 110 -7.35 -12.12 29.96
CA ARG A 110 -7.75 -11.87 28.56
C ARG A 110 -9.00 -12.63 28.17
N GLU A 111 -9.89 -11.98 27.43
CA GLU A 111 -11.06 -12.58 26.78
C GLU A 111 -11.12 -12.10 25.33
N GLY A 112 -10.68 -12.95 24.39
CA GLY A 112 -10.40 -12.51 23.02
C GLY A 112 -9.30 -11.44 22.99
N ALA A 113 -9.62 -10.27 22.44
CA ALA A 113 -8.74 -9.10 22.42
C ALA A 113 -8.91 -8.17 23.64
N SER A 114 -9.96 -8.37 24.45
CA SER A 114 -10.23 -7.54 25.63
C SER A 114 -9.26 -7.89 26.77
N LEU A 115 -8.78 -6.86 27.47
CA LEU A 115 -7.88 -6.97 28.62
C LEU A 115 -8.60 -6.51 29.88
N ARG A 116 -8.64 -7.34 30.93
CA ARG A 116 -9.32 -7.01 32.19
C ARG A 116 -8.38 -7.07 33.39
N TRP A 117 -8.52 -6.09 34.28
CA TRP A 117 -7.87 -6.02 35.59
C TRP A 117 -8.90 -5.76 36.68
N THR A 118 -8.64 -6.31 37.87
CA THR A 118 -9.39 -5.98 39.08
C THR A 118 -8.43 -5.33 40.07
N LEU A 119 -8.83 -4.17 40.58
CA LEU A 119 -8.04 -3.33 41.48
C LEU A 119 -8.84 -3.04 42.75
N THR A 120 -8.15 -2.79 43.84
CA THR A 120 -8.76 -2.22 45.06
C THR A 120 -8.12 -0.87 45.30
N LEU A 121 -8.93 0.18 45.32
CA LEU A 121 -8.47 1.56 45.54
C LEU A 121 -8.99 2.08 46.86
N GLY A 122 -8.07 2.52 47.73
CA GLY A 122 -8.42 3.23 48.94
C GLY A 122 -9.08 4.59 48.66
N PRO A 123 -9.59 5.27 49.70
CA PRO A 123 -10.11 6.62 49.58
C PRO A 123 -9.07 7.57 49.00
N LYS A 124 -9.47 8.38 48.00
CA LYS A 124 -8.59 9.36 47.32
C LYS A 124 -7.37 8.76 46.62
N GLU A 125 -7.27 7.44 46.49
CA GLU A 125 -6.11 6.77 45.91
C GLU A 125 -6.13 6.83 44.38
N SER A 126 -4.92 6.87 43.79
CA SER A 126 -4.71 6.74 42.35
C SER A 126 -3.80 5.56 42.01
N PHE A 127 -4.18 4.81 41.00
CA PHE A 127 -3.44 3.67 40.46
C PHE A 127 -3.05 3.94 39.02
N CYS A 128 -1.80 3.62 38.69
CA CYS A 128 -1.25 3.77 37.35
C CYS A 128 -0.93 2.38 36.79
N LEU A 129 -1.34 2.15 35.55
CA LEU A 129 -1.15 0.92 34.80
C LEU A 129 -0.50 1.25 33.47
N GLU A 130 0.56 0.54 33.12
CA GLU A 130 1.23 0.62 31.83
C GLU A 130 1.18 -0.73 31.15
N TYR A 131 0.95 -0.74 29.84
CA TYR A 131 1.07 -1.95 29.03
C TYR A 131 1.45 -1.61 27.59
N ARG A 132 1.92 -2.62 26.84
CA ARG A 132 2.35 -2.43 25.45
C ARG A 132 1.50 -3.19 24.45
N MET A 133 1.32 -2.60 23.28
CA MET A 133 0.64 -3.21 22.14
C MET A 133 1.47 -3.01 20.87
N ARG A 134 1.43 -3.98 19.96
CA ARG A 134 2.04 -3.92 18.63
C ARG A 134 1.00 -3.55 17.59
N VAL A 135 1.35 -2.61 16.70
CA VAL A 135 0.52 -2.28 15.54
C VAL A 135 0.65 -3.39 14.50
N LEU A 136 -0.46 -3.99 14.09
CA LEU A 136 -0.49 -5.05 13.08
C LEU A 136 -0.60 -4.49 11.66
N PRO A 137 -0.21 -5.26 10.62
CA PRO A 137 -0.49 -4.92 9.22
C PRO A 137 -1.98 -4.73 8.93
N GLY A 138 -2.29 -3.81 8.01
CA GLY A 138 -3.67 -3.44 7.66
C GLY A 138 -4.37 -2.61 8.74
N ALA A 139 -3.61 -1.90 9.59
CA ALA A 139 -4.15 -0.95 10.54
C ALA A 139 -4.73 0.28 9.80
N PRO A 140 -5.94 0.73 10.16
CA PRO A 140 -6.49 1.96 9.59
C PRO A 140 -5.62 3.17 9.92
N ALA A 141 -5.80 4.28 9.19
CA ALA A 141 -5.06 5.52 9.40
C ALA A 141 -5.14 6.08 10.84
N THR A 142 -6.14 5.66 11.61
CA THR A 142 -6.34 6.00 13.02
C THR A 142 -6.71 4.76 13.80
N LEU A 143 -5.94 4.47 14.85
CA LEU A 143 -6.27 3.45 15.84
C LEU A 143 -6.83 4.13 17.09
N VAL A 144 -7.95 3.61 17.60
CA VAL A 144 -8.55 4.05 18.86
C VAL A 144 -8.56 2.89 19.82
N ASN A 145 -8.08 3.13 21.03
CA ASN A 145 -8.17 2.16 22.11
C ASN A 145 -9.00 2.75 23.26
N VAL A 146 -10.05 2.04 23.67
CA VAL A 146 -11.01 2.48 24.70
C VAL A 146 -10.81 1.66 25.96
N ALA A 147 -10.72 2.33 27.10
CA ALA A 147 -10.74 1.69 28.42
C ALA A 147 -11.95 2.16 29.20
N GLU A 148 -12.49 1.26 30.01
CA GLU A 148 -13.64 1.47 30.85
C GLU A 148 -13.32 1.01 32.28
N ALA A 149 -13.63 1.85 33.27
CA ALA A 149 -13.49 1.52 34.68
C ALA A 149 -14.86 1.54 35.35
N GLN A 150 -15.22 0.43 35.98
CA GLN A 150 -16.41 0.29 36.82
C GLN A 150 -16.00 0.19 38.28
N GLY A 151 -16.51 1.08 39.13
CA GLY A 151 -16.32 1.06 40.58
C GLY A 151 -17.47 0.33 41.25
N LEU A 152 -17.14 -0.58 42.16
CA LEU A 152 -18.08 -1.35 42.97
C LEU A 152 -17.87 -1.01 44.45
N SER A 153 -18.98 -0.90 45.19
CA SER A 153 -18.94 -0.78 46.65
C SER A 153 -18.52 -2.10 47.31
N ALA A 154 -18.25 -2.08 48.61
CA ALA A 154 -17.97 -3.27 49.40
C ALA A 154 -19.10 -4.32 49.38
N GLN A 155 -20.31 -3.94 48.95
CA GLN A 155 -21.48 -4.82 48.81
C GLN A 155 -21.65 -5.34 47.37
N GLY A 156 -20.76 -4.97 46.45
CA GLY A 156 -20.75 -5.41 45.05
C GLY A 156 -21.65 -4.61 44.10
N ALA A 157 -22.39 -3.62 44.60
CA ALA A 157 -23.21 -2.72 43.76
C ALA A 157 -22.32 -1.79 42.94
N ALA A 158 -22.67 -1.54 41.67
CA ALA A 158 -21.91 -0.60 40.85
C ALA A 158 -22.24 0.83 41.26
N THR A 159 -21.21 1.57 41.65
CA THR A 159 -21.32 2.93 42.18
C THR A 159 -20.67 3.97 41.28
N ALA A 160 -19.86 3.55 40.30
CA ALA A 160 -19.21 4.41 39.34
C ALA A 160 -18.92 3.72 38.00
N GLN A 161 -18.90 4.48 36.91
CA GLN A 161 -18.50 4.01 35.59
C GLN A 161 -17.91 5.18 34.81
N VAL A 162 -16.76 4.98 34.18
CA VAL A 162 -16.09 6.01 33.38
C VAL A 162 -15.31 5.37 32.24
N GLN A 163 -15.22 6.06 31.11
CA GLN A 163 -14.44 5.63 29.95
C GLN A 163 -13.35 6.65 29.60
N ALA A 164 -12.22 6.16 29.10
CA ALA A 164 -11.17 6.98 28.51
C ALA A 164 -10.70 6.37 27.19
N ARG A 165 -10.29 7.22 26.26
CA ARG A 165 -9.83 6.81 24.94
C ARG A 165 -8.45 7.38 24.65
N ALA A 166 -7.63 6.59 23.98
CA ALA A 166 -6.37 7.04 23.41
C ALA A 166 -6.37 6.76 21.91
N GLN A 167 -5.83 7.71 21.14
CA GLN A 167 -5.76 7.65 19.69
C GLN A 167 -4.31 7.69 19.22
N VAL A 168 -4.00 6.89 18.21
CA VAL A 168 -2.72 6.90 17.50
C VAL A 168 -2.99 7.10 16.01
N ARG A 169 -2.19 7.98 15.37
CA ARG A 169 -2.19 8.12 13.91
C ARG A 169 -1.21 7.11 13.33
N VAL A 170 -1.67 6.33 12.37
CA VAL A 170 -0.80 5.36 11.71
C VAL A 170 -0.12 6.04 10.53
N ARG A 171 1.21 6.08 10.54
CA ARG A 171 2.03 6.51 9.41
C ARG A 171 2.06 5.39 8.39
N LEU A 172 1.33 5.60 7.31
CA LEU A 172 1.40 4.75 6.13
C LEU A 172 2.66 5.16 5.36
N GLY A 173 3.71 4.33 5.38
CA GLY A 173 4.93 4.57 4.61
C GLY A 173 4.70 4.43 3.09
N PRO A 174 5.74 4.64 2.25
CA PRO A 174 5.66 4.38 0.79
C PRO A 174 5.36 2.90 0.47
N LEU A 175 5.55 2.02 1.45
CA LEU A 175 5.11 0.62 1.45
C LEU A 175 3.67 0.47 1.97
N GLY A 176 2.81 1.47 1.83
CA GLY A 176 1.41 1.45 2.26
C GLY A 176 0.66 0.30 1.59
N LEU A 177 0.67 -0.86 2.25
CA LEU A 177 0.11 -2.15 1.84
C LEU A 177 -1.42 -2.14 1.67
N GLU A 178 -2.03 -1.03 1.28
CA GLU A 178 -3.46 -0.96 0.99
C GLU A 178 -3.75 -0.86 -0.50
N ARG A 179 -2.81 -0.40 -1.35
CA ARG A 179 -2.98 -0.45 -2.80
C ARG A 179 -1.68 -0.70 -3.53
N GLY A 180 -1.70 -1.65 -4.46
CA GLY A 180 -0.62 -1.93 -5.38
C GLY A 180 -0.72 -1.17 -6.70
N VAL A 181 0.42 -1.11 -7.37
CA VAL A 181 0.60 -0.62 -8.72
C VAL A 181 1.02 -1.80 -9.57
N LEU A 182 0.32 -2.00 -10.68
CA LEU A 182 0.72 -2.93 -11.73
C LEU A 182 1.24 -2.12 -12.90
N LEU A 183 2.49 -2.37 -13.29
CA LEU A 183 3.11 -1.82 -14.48
C LEU A 183 3.36 -2.94 -15.49
N GLY A 184 3.57 -2.57 -16.74
CA GLY A 184 4.12 -3.49 -17.72
C GLY A 184 4.29 -2.85 -19.08
N ARG A 185 4.70 -3.66 -20.04
CA ARG A 185 4.90 -3.28 -21.44
C ARG A 185 4.31 -4.34 -22.37
N VAL A 186 3.78 -3.90 -23.50
CA VAL A 186 3.41 -4.76 -24.63
C VAL A 186 4.37 -4.47 -25.77
N TYR A 187 4.99 -5.51 -26.32
CA TYR A 187 6.01 -5.37 -27.36
C TYR A 187 6.07 -6.59 -28.27
N LEU A 188 6.57 -6.38 -29.48
CA LEU A 188 6.99 -7.44 -30.38
C LEU A 188 8.39 -7.86 -29.99
N ASP A 189 8.49 -9.04 -29.42
CA ASP A 189 9.73 -9.70 -29.04
C ASP A 189 10.34 -10.34 -30.30
N VAL A 190 11.44 -9.75 -30.74
CA VAL A 190 12.09 -10.08 -32.02
C VAL A 190 13.06 -11.24 -31.87
N ASN A 191 13.74 -11.33 -30.72
CA ASN A 191 14.69 -12.40 -30.43
C ASN A 191 14.04 -13.61 -29.71
N GLU A 192 12.76 -13.48 -29.35
CA GLU A 192 11.93 -14.48 -28.67
C GLU A 192 12.49 -14.91 -27.30
N ASP A 193 13.09 -13.98 -26.56
CA ASP A 193 13.71 -14.25 -25.26
C ASP A 193 12.79 -13.97 -24.05
N GLY A 194 11.62 -13.39 -24.30
CA GLY A 194 10.58 -13.07 -23.32
C GLY A 194 10.87 -11.83 -22.46
N ARG A 195 11.90 -11.04 -22.79
CA ARG A 195 12.27 -9.79 -22.13
C ARG A 195 12.23 -8.66 -23.14
N TYR A 196 11.98 -7.44 -22.65
CA TYR A 196 12.06 -6.27 -23.51
C TYR A 196 13.50 -5.79 -23.61
N ASP A 197 14.07 -5.92 -24.80
CA ASP A 197 15.40 -5.42 -25.15
C ASP A 197 15.27 -4.10 -25.94
N PRO A 198 15.62 -2.95 -25.32
CA PRO A 198 15.61 -1.67 -26.01
C PRO A 198 16.44 -1.70 -27.30
N GLY A 199 15.84 -1.27 -28.41
CA GLY A 199 16.49 -1.26 -29.71
C GLY A 199 16.51 -2.59 -30.47
N ASN A 200 16.13 -3.70 -29.81
CA ASN A 200 15.86 -4.97 -30.47
C ASN A 200 14.37 -5.20 -30.68
N ASP A 201 13.60 -4.99 -29.63
CA ASP A 201 12.17 -5.23 -29.64
C ASP A 201 11.39 -3.98 -29.98
N VAL A 202 10.21 -4.19 -30.54
CA VAL A 202 9.36 -3.08 -30.98
C VAL A 202 8.24 -2.87 -29.97
N PRO A 203 8.18 -1.70 -29.29
CA PRO A 203 7.07 -1.40 -28.41
C PRO A 203 5.76 -1.34 -29.21
N LEU A 204 4.67 -1.83 -28.62
CA LEU A 204 3.35 -1.81 -29.25
C LEU A 204 2.46 -0.73 -28.61
N PRO A 205 2.35 0.47 -29.20
CA PRO A 205 1.49 1.53 -28.71
C PRO A 205 0.01 1.30 -29.01
N GLY A 206 -0.88 1.81 -28.15
CA GLY A 206 -2.34 1.71 -28.33
C GLY A 206 -2.93 0.31 -28.10
N ALA A 207 -2.13 -0.63 -27.61
CA ALA A 207 -2.60 -1.94 -27.17
C ALA A 207 -3.45 -1.78 -25.91
N ARG A 208 -4.63 -2.39 -25.88
CA ARG A 208 -5.59 -2.30 -24.78
C ARG A 208 -5.34 -3.41 -23.78
N VAL A 209 -5.08 -3.02 -22.54
CA VAL A 209 -4.92 -3.92 -21.40
C VAL A 209 -6.10 -3.74 -20.47
N VAL A 210 -6.68 -4.84 -19.99
CA VAL A 210 -7.92 -4.89 -19.20
C VAL A 210 -7.72 -5.74 -17.95
N LEU A 211 -8.22 -5.27 -16.81
CA LEU A 211 -8.26 -6.01 -15.54
C LEU A 211 -9.59 -6.75 -15.36
N ALA A 212 -9.59 -7.78 -14.51
CA ALA A 212 -10.78 -8.57 -14.18
C ALA A 212 -12.01 -7.74 -13.72
N ASN A 213 -11.79 -6.58 -13.11
CA ASN A 213 -12.85 -5.66 -12.66
C ASN A 213 -13.37 -4.72 -13.76
N GLY A 214 -12.91 -4.89 -15.00
CA GLY A 214 -13.30 -4.07 -16.16
C GLY A 214 -12.51 -2.77 -16.32
N TRP A 215 -11.55 -2.46 -15.43
CA TRP A 215 -10.64 -1.34 -15.65
C TRP A 215 -9.76 -1.60 -16.87
N GLN A 216 -9.50 -0.57 -17.67
CA GLN A 216 -8.69 -0.69 -18.87
C GLN A 216 -7.79 0.51 -19.07
N THR A 217 -6.70 0.30 -19.78
CA THR A 217 -5.77 1.34 -20.22
C THR A 217 -5.23 1.01 -21.61
N LEU A 218 -4.63 2.00 -22.26
CA LEU A 218 -3.92 1.83 -23.53
C LEU A 218 -2.42 2.01 -23.28
N THR A 219 -1.60 1.25 -24.00
CA THR A 219 -0.15 1.41 -23.97
C THR A 219 0.28 2.73 -24.61
N ASP A 220 1.32 3.35 -24.06
CA ASP A 220 1.94 4.57 -24.59
C ASP A 220 2.84 4.29 -25.81
N GLN A 221 3.52 5.33 -26.33
CA GLN A 221 4.45 5.26 -27.48
C GLN A 221 5.62 4.28 -27.26
N GLU A 222 5.95 3.99 -26.00
CA GLU A 222 6.97 3.03 -25.61
C GLU A 222 6.36 1.66 -25.22
N GLY A 223 5.08 1.44 -25.50
CA GLY A 223 4.37 0.20 -25.22
C GLY A 223 4.04 0.00 -23.75
N ARG A 224 4.25 0.98 -22.87
CA ARG A 224 4.08 0.84 -21.41
C ARG A 224 2.64 1.07 -21.00
N TYR A 225 2.20 0.35 -19.96
CA TYR A 225 0.91 0.55 -19.32
C TYR A 225 1.04 0.56 -17.80
N ALA A 226 0.02 1.12 -17.13
CA ALA A 226 -0.03 1.17 -15.68
C ALA A 226 -1.47 1.12 -15.15
N PHE A 227 -1.67 0.36 -14.07
CA PHE A 227 -2.83 0.43 -13.19
C PHE A 227 -2.35 0.79 -11.79
N ARG A 228 -2.97 1.82 -11.22
CA ARG A 228 -2.68 2.29 -9.86
C ARG A 228 -3.85 1.97 -8.96
N ASP A 229 -3.64 2.11 -7.66
CA ASP A 229 -4.71 2.03 -6.68
C ASP A 229 -5.41 0.65 -6.62
N LEU A 230 -4.69 -0.44 -6.92
CA LEU A 230 -5.25 -1.81 -6.93
C LEU A 230 -5.24 -2.44 -5.55
N GLU A 231 -6.32 -3.11 -5.14
CA GLU A 231 -6.29 -3.89 -3.91
C GLU A 231 -5.20 -4.99 -3.96
N PRO A 232 -4.46 -5.26 -2.86
CA PRO A 232 -3.50 -6.35 -2.84
C PRO A 232 -4.19 -7.70 -3.06
N GLY A 233 -3.63 -8.53 -3.93
CA GLY A 233 -4.26 -9.80 -4.29
C GLY A 233 -3.81 -10.35 -5.63
N VAL A 234 -4.42 -11.44 -6.07
CA VAL A 234 -4.20 -11.98 -7.42
C VAL A 234 -5.16 -11.28 -8.37
N TRP A 235 -4.60 -10.61 -9.37
CA TRP A 235 -5.33 -9.95 -10.44
C TRP A 235 -5.18 -10.71 -11.74
N GLN A 236 -6.25 -10.75 -12.51
CA GLN A 236 -6.18 -11.20 -13.90
C GLN A 236 -6.03 -9.99 -14.81
N VAL A 237 -4.98 -10.00 -15.61
CA VAL A 237 -4.61 -8.95 -16.56
C VAL A 237 -4.78 -9.55 -17.95
N VAL A 238 -5.46 -8.85 -18.85
CA VAL A 238 -5.80 -9.36 -20.17
C VAL A 238 -5.39 -8.35 -21.22
N LEU A 239 -4.59 -8.80 -22.19
CA LEU A 239 -4.33 -8.06 -23.41
C LEU A 239 -5.44 -8.35 -24.43
N ASP A 240 -6.09 -7.31 -24.95
CA ASP A 240 -7.15 -7.44 -25.95
C ASP A 240 -6.55 -7.81 -27.33
N PRO A 241 -6.80 -9.03 -27.86
CA PRO A 241 -6.23 -9.48 -29.12
C PRO A 241 -6.67 -8.62 -30.33
N ALA A 242 -7.80 -7.92 -30.25
CA ALA A 242 -8.23 -7.02 -31.33
C ALA A 242 -7.33 -5.78 -31.44
N SER A 243 -6.69 -5.39 -30.34
CA SER A 243 -5.73 -4.27 -30.29
C SER A 243 -4.27 -4.70 -30.49
N ALA A 244 -3.99 -5.98 -30.27
CA ALA A 244 -2.67 -6.58 -30.40
C ALA A 244 -2.77 -7.97 -31.06
N PRO A 245 -3.00 -8.03 -32.38
CA PRO A 245 -3.28 -9.28 -33.10
C PRO A 245 -2.00 -10.08 -33.42
N PHE A 246 -1.15 -10.29 -32.40
CA PHE A 246 0.14 -10.98 -32.53
C PHE A 246 0.21 -12.13 -31.53
N PRO A 247 0.64 -13.34 -31.92
CA PRO A 247 0.69 -14.48 -31.02
C PRO A 247 1.56 -14.17 -29.78
N PRO A 248 1.06 -14.31 -28.55
CA PRO A 248 1.87 -14.11 -27.35
C PRO A 248 2.93 -15.20 -27.21
N LEU A 249 4.07 -14.85 -26.62
CA LEU A 249 5.11 -15.80 -26.28
C LEU A 249 4.87 -16.42 -24.89
N PRO A 250 5.45 -17.59 -24.59
CA PRO A 250 5.35 -18.20 -23.28
C PRO A 250 5.88 -17.26 -22.18
N HIS A 251 5.07 -17.03 -21.14
CA HIS A 251 5.44 -16.19 -20.00
C HIS A 251 5.06 -16.90 -18.68
N PRO A 252 5.83 -16.78 -17.58
CA PRO A 252 5.54 -17.49 -16.32
C PRO A 252 4.16 -17.19 -15.73
N GLU A 253 3.65 -15.99 -15.99
CA GLU A 253 2.34 -15.55 -15.50
C GLU A 253 1.18 -15.90 -16.46
N ALA A 254 1.50 -16.44 -17.65
CA ALA A 254 0.53 -16.70 -18.71
C ALA A 254 -0.46 -17.80 -18.36
N LEU A 255 -1.71 -17.58 -18.78
CA LEU A 255 -2.84 -18.49 -18.64
C LEU A 255 -3.45 -18.73 -20.02
N GLY A 256 -3.85 -19.97 -20.30
CA GLY A 256 -4.50 -20.35 -21.56
C GLY A 256 -3.64 -20.03 -22.78
N GLU A 257 -4.19 -19.23 -23.72
CA GLU A 257 -3.52 -18.85 -24.97
C GLU A 257 -2.45 -17.75 -24.82
N GLY A 258 -2.14 -17.30 -23.60
CA GLY A 258 -1.06 -16.34 -23.33
C GLY A 258 -1.49 -14.88 -23.21
N TYR A 259 -2.66 -14.49 -23.73
CA TYR A 259 -3.20 -13.13 -23.59
C TYR A 259 -3.71 -12.77 -22.18
N ARG A 260 -3.64 -13.70 -21.23
CA ARG A 260 -4.18 -13.54 -19.87
C ARG A 260 -3.10 -13.88 -18.87
N HIS A 261 -2.78 -12.95 -17.97
CA HIS A 261 -1.79 -13.15 -16.92
C HIS A 261 -2.46 -13.19 -15.54
N GLY A 262 -1.99 -14.09 -14.68
CA GLY A 262 -2.37 -14.16 -13.26
C GLY A 262 -1.31 -13.51 -12.38
N VAL A 263 -1.47 -12.23 -12.06
CA VAL A 263 -0.43 -11.42 -11.42
C VAL A 263 -0.75 -11.20 -9.96
N ARG A 264 0.19 -11.53 -9.06
CA ARG A 264 0.06 -11.16 -7.64
C ARG A 264 0.50 -9.71 -7.45
N VAL A 265 -0.46 -8.85 -7.15
CA VAL A 265 -0.25 -7.43 -6.88
C VAL A 265 0.02 -7.21 -5.40
N GLN A 266 1.23 -6.76 -5.07
CA GLN A 266 1.64 -6.37 -3.73
C GLN A 266 2.69 -5.25 -3.82
N GLY A 267 2.30 -4.02 -3.47
CA GLY A 267 3.19 -2.86 -3.65
C GLY A 267 3.38 -2.56 -5.14
N LEU A 268 4.55 -2.86 -5.71
CA LEU A 268 4.83 -2.70 -7.13
C LEU A 268 4.97 -4.07 -7.79
N SER A 269 4.12 -4.36 -8.77
CA SER A 269 4.20 -5.58 -9.59
C SER A 269 4.38 -5.21 -11.05
N VAL A 270 5.09 -6.06 -11.79
CA VAL A 270 5.35 -5.89 -13.22
C VAL A 270 4.81 -7.13 -13.95
N SER A 271 4.13 -6.92 -15.08
CA SER A 271 3.67 -7.99 -15.95
C SER A 271 3.73 -7.53 -17.41
N ASP A 272 4.64 -8.08 -18.18
CA ASP A 272 4.82 -7.70 -19.57
C ASP A 272 4.10 -8.67 -20.52
N PHE A 273 3.77 -8.23 -21.73
CA PHE A 273 3.23 -9.08 -22.80
C PHE A 273 4.21 -9.12 -23.98
N PRO A 274 5.13 -10.09 -24.00
CA PRO A 274 5.96 -10.37 -25.18
C PRO A 274 5.11 -11.03 -26.27
N LEU A 275 5.15 -10.48 -27.48
CA LEU A 275 4.41 -10.98 -28.63
C LEU A 275 5.37 -11.38 -29.75
N LYS A 276 5.08 -12.48 -30.42
CA LYS A 276 5.86 -12.94 -31.58
C LYS A 276 5.75 -11.94 -32.73
N ALA A 277 6.89 -11.45 -33.20
CA ALA A 277 6.95 -10.60 -34.38
C ALA A 277 6.49 -11.35 -35.67
N PRO A 278 5.72 -10.72 -36.57
CA PRO A 278 5.35 -11.33 -37.85
C PRO A 278 6.58 -11.59 -38.73
N LYS A 279 6.61 -12.74 -39.42
CA LYS A 279 7.75 -13.15 -40.28
C LYS A 279 8.09 -12.20 -41.44
N GLY A 280 7.17 -11.31 -41.84
CA GLY A 280 7.42 -10.25 -42.85
C GLY A 280 7.62 -8.86 -42.25
N PHE A 281 7.43 -8.69 -40.93
CA PHE A 281 7.78 -7.45 -40.25
C PHE A 281 9.29 -7.23 -40.36
N LEU A 282 10.08 -8.30 -40.20
CA LEU A 282 11.55 -8.36 -40.35
C LEU A 282 12.08 -7.93 -41.74
N GLU A 283 11.31 -8.02 -42.83
CA GLU A 283 11.75 -7.55 -44.16
C GLU A 283 11.69 -6.01 -44.28
N ALA A 284 10.95 -5.34 -43.41
CA ALA A 284 10.96 -3.87 -43.26
C ALA A 284 12.07 -3.37 -42.31
N TYR A 285 12.82 -4.29 -41.69
CA TYR A 285 14.00 -3.99 -40.88
C TYR A 285 15.19 -4.03 -41.81
N ARG A 286 15.81 -2.87 -42.02
CA ARG A 286 17.16 -2.84 -42.60
C ARG A 286 18.14 -2.74 -41.45
N GLU A 287 19.06 -3.68 -41.42
CA GLU A 287 20.16 -3.70 -40.46
C GLU A 287 21.48 -3.52 -41.22
N THR A 288 22.34 -2.66 -40.70
CA THR A 288 23.76 -2.65 -41.09
C THR A 288 24.61 -2.77 -39.84
N THR A 289 25.69 -3.55 -39.95
CA THR A 289 26.65 -3.72 -38.87
C THR A 289 27.99 -3.16 -39.32
N LEU A 290 28.46 -2.12 -38.62
CA LEU A 290 29.82 -1.62 -38.73
C LEU A 290 30.66 -2.29 -37.65
N ARG A 291 31.74 -2.97 -38.05
CA ARG A 291 32.77 -3.49 -37.14
C ARG A 291 34.06 -2.73 -37.39
N PHE A 292 34.54 -1.99 -36.41
CA PHE A 292 35.77 -1.21 -36.53
C PHE A 292 36.54 -1.24 -35.21
N GLY A 293 37.71 -1.91 -35.22
CA GLY A 293 38.50 -2.13 -34.01
C GLY A 293 37.70 -2.88 -32.93
N PRO A 294 37.72 -2.43 -31.66
CA PRO A 294 36.96 -3.04 -30.57
C PRO A 294 35.46 -2.70 -30.60
N LEU A 295 35.03 -1.78 -31.47
CA LEU A 295 33.65 -1.31 -31.58
C LEU A 295 32.86 -2.13 -32.62
N THR A 296 31.69 -2.58 -32.21
CA THR A 296 30.60 -3.02 -33.10
C THR A 296 29.46 -2.02 -32.97
N LEU A 297 28.96 -1.53 -34.10
CA LEU A 297 27.79 -0.68 -34.18
C LEU A 297 26.77 -1.36 -35.09
N GLU A 298 25.60 -1.68 -34.54
CA GLU A 298 24.45 -2.19 -35.28
C GLU A 298 23.44 -1.06 -35.46
N LYS A 299 23.11 -0.71 -36.71
CA LYS A 299 22.04 0.24 -37.03
C LYS A 299 20.81 -0.52 -37.47
N ARG A 300 19.65 -0.18 -36.91
CA ARG A 300 18.36 -0.78 -37.23
C ARG A 300 17.34 0.31 -37.55
N LEU A 301 16.54 0.08 -38.58
CA LEU A 301 15.43 0.96 -38.95
C LEU A 301 14.10 0.28 -38.64
N LEU A 302 13.33 0.87 -37.72
CA LEU A 302 12.06 0.35 -37.23
C LEU A 302 10.89 1.16 -37.82
N PRO A 303 9.97 0.57 -38.60
CA PRO A 303 8.78 1.26 -39.06
C PRO A 303 7.82 1.54 -37.88
N LEU A 304 7.32 2.76 -37.79
CA LEU A 304 6.27 3.17 -36.84
C LEU A 304 4.95 3.44 -37.58
N LYS A 305 3.86 3.63 -36.84
CA LYS A 305 2.57 4.03 -37.42
C LYS A 305 2.67 5.34 -38.22
N GLU A 306 3.55 6.23 -37.79
CA GLU A 306 3.93 7.47 -38.45
C GLU A 306 5.47 7.57 -38.41
N GLY A 307 6.12 7.56 -39.57
CA GLY A 307 7.58 7.62 -39.70
C GLY A 307 8.32 6.34 -39.32
N PHE A 308 9.61 6.50 -39.02
CA PHE A 308 10.56 5.44 -38.71
C PHE A 308 11.38 5.82 -37.50
N ARG A 309 11.95 4.82 -36.81
CA ARG A 309 12.92 5.01 -35.73
C ARG A 309 14.21 4.30 -36.05
N VAL A 310 15.28 5.06 -36.05
CA VAL A 310 16.64 4.54 -36.14
C VAL A 310 17.12 4.22 -34.74
N VAL A 311 17.67 3.02 -34.60
CA VAL A 311 18.33 2.53 -33.40
C VAL A 311 19.78 2.25 -33.75
N LEU A 312 20.73 2.81 -33.00
CA LEU A 312 22.15 2.48 -33.06
C LEU A 312 22.53 1.77 -31.77
N LEU A 313 22.89 0.50 -31.87
CA LEU A 313 23.41 -0.31 -30.78
C LEU A 313 24.93 -0.35 -30.86
N LEU A 314 25.59 0.29 -29.90
CA LEU A 314 27.05 0.37 -29.83
C LEU A 314 27.55 -0.61 -28.78
N ARG A 315 28.56 -1.40 -29.11
CA ARG A 315 29.24 -2.33 -28.21
C ARG A 315 30.74 -2.21 -28.37
N SER A 316 31.46 -1.92 -27.29
CA SER A 316 32.93 -1.93 -27.30
C SER A 316 33.51 -2.91 -26.29
N GLN A 317 34.49 -3.70 -26.73
CA GLN A 317 35.24 -4.63 -25.86
C GLN A 317 36.29 -3.90 -24.99
N GLU A 318 36.63 -2.66 -25.33
CA GLU A 318 37.61 -1.83 -24.64
C GLU A 318 37.11 -0.38 -24.49
N PRO A 319 37.57 0.40 -23.50
CA PRO A 319 37.22 1.82 -23.40
C PRO A 319 37.73 2.64 -24.60
N LEU A 320 36.90 3.54 -25.13
CA LEU A 320 37.22 4.43 -26.26
C LEU A 320 37.14 5.89 -25.83
N GLU A 321 38.24 6.63 -25.95
CA GLU A 321 38.30 8.06 -25.64
C GLU A 321 37.79 8.92 -26.80
N ASP A 322 37.01 9.95 -26.50
CA ASP A 322 36.46 10.91 -27.46
C ASP A 322 35.74 10.26 -28.67
N LEU A 323 34.95 9.20 -28.42
CA LEU A 323 34.14 8.56 -29.44
C LEU A 323 33.08 9.53 -30.00
N THR A 324 33.03 9.62 -31.32
CA THR A 324 32.03 10.36 -32.08
C THR A 324 31.39 9.41 -33.07
N VAL A 325 30.07 9.31 -33.04
CA VAL A 325 29.25 8.59 -34.02
C VAL A 325 28.45 9.60 -34.82
N ARG A 326 28.54 9.52 -36.15
CA ARG A 326 27.80 10.37 -37.08
C ARG A 326 26.97 9.49 -37.98
N ASP A 327 25.69 9.80 -38.08
CA ASP A 327 24.77 9.06 -38.92
C ASP A 327 24.12 10.01 -39.95
N PRO A 328 24.45 9.88 -41.24
CA PRO A 328 23.86 10.72 -42.29
C PRO A 328 22.34 10.61 -42.33
N GLN A 329 21.66 11.72 -42.60
CA GLN A 329 20.20 11.84 -42.71
C GLN A 329 19.75 12.09 -44.16
N PRO A 330 18.48 11.80 -44.51
CA PRO A 330 17.98 11.94 -45.88
C PRO A 330 17.99 13.38 -46.41
N ASP A 331 17.93 14.38 -45.53
CA ASP A 331 17.99 15.81 -45.88
C ASP A 331 19.41 16.34 -46.12
N GLY A 332 20.42 15.46 -46.03
CA GLY A 332 21.83 15.80 -46.15
C GLY A 332 22.47 16.32 -44.86
N THR A 333 21.74 16.35 -43.75
CA THR A 333 22.31 16.62 -42.42
C THR A 333 22.87 15.34 -41.78
N GLU A 334 23.46 15.45 -40.59
CA GLU A 334 24.00 14.30 -39.83
C GLU A 334 23.49 14.32 -38.39
N LYS A 335 23.09 13.15 -37.89
CA LYS A 335 22.87 12.95 -36.45
C LYS A 335 24.21 12.62 -35.79
N THR A 336 24.69 13.49 -34.90
CA THR A 336 25.98 13.28 -34.20
C THR A 336 25.77 12.96 -32.72
N PHE A 337 26.48 11.94 -32.24
CA PHE A 337 26.56 11.53 -30.85
C PHE A 337 28.02 11.55 -30.40
N HIS A 338 28.28 12.08 -29.21
CA HIS A 338 29.63 12.24 -28.68
C HIS A 338 29.73 11.68 -27.27
N PHE A 339 30.79 10.93 -27.02
CA PHE A 339 31.14 10.34 -25.74
C PHE A 339 32.58 10.70 -25.41
N ALA A 340 32.81 11.38 -24.28
CA ALA A 340 34.16 11.67 -23.80
C ALA A 340 34.94 10.37 -23.49
N LEU A 341 34.25 9.37 -22.94
CA LEU A 341 34.74 8.01 -22.74
C LEU A 341 33.57 7.05 -22.95
N PHE A 342 33.71 6.09 -23.86
CA PHE A 342 32.72 5.06 -24.14
C PHE A 342 33.22 3.68 -23.71
N SER A 343 32.41 2.91 -22.98
CA SER A 343 32.75 1.53 -22.60
C SER A 343 31.48 0.70 -22.42
N GLY A 344 31.52 -0.57 -22.83
CA GLY A 344 30.37 -1.47 -22.69
C GLY A 344 29.38 -1.31 -23.85
N GLU A 345 28.11 -1.17 -23.52
CA GLU A 345 27.00 -1.17 -24.47
C GLU A 345 26.11 0.06 -24.27
N GLU A 346 25.70 0.70 -25.36
CA GLU A 346 24.77 1.85 -25.35
C GLU A 346 23.83 1.78 -26.53
N VAL A 347 22.58 2.19 -26.31
CA VAL A 347 21.54 2.26 -27.34
C VAL A 347 21.21 3.73 -27.58
N LEU A 348 21.33 4.16 -28.84
CA LEU A 348 20.97 5.51 -29.29
C LEU A 348 19.76 5.42 -30.22
N GLU A 349 18.79 6.31 -30.02
CA GLU A 349 17.56 6.30 -30.82
C GLU A 349 17.24 7.69 -31.37
N TYR A 350 16.71 7.75 -32.59
CA TYR A 350 16.12 8.96 -33.17
C TYR A 350 15.07 8.65 -34.24
N ALA A 351 14.20 9.61 -34.55
CA ALA A 351 13.11 9.45 -35.51
C ALA A 351 13.48 9.95 -36.92
N LEU A 352 12.88 9.36 -37.95
CA LEU A 352 12.91 9.78 -39.35
C LEU A 352 11.47 9.83 -39.91
N GLU A 353 11.21 10.75 -40.83
CA GLU A 353 9.89 10.85 -41.50
C GLU A 353 9.76 9.82 -42.63
N GLU A 354 10.85 9.57 -43.34
CA GLU A 354 10.94 8.63 -44.47
C GLU A 354 12.00 7.55 -44.19
N PRO A 355 11.88 6.35 -44.81
CA PRO A 355 12.84 5.29 -44.56
C PRO A 355 14.19 5.64 -45.21
N TYR A 356 15.20 5.88 -44.39
CA TYR A 356 16.55 6.14 -44.85
C TYR A 356 17.55 5.25 -44.11
N MET A 357 18.38 4.56 -44.88
CA MET A 357 19.45 3.71 -44.37
C MET A 357 20.77 4.20 -44.95
N SER A 358 21.71 4.50 -44.05
CA SER A 358 23.06 4.98 -44.32
C SER A 358 24.00 4.25 -43.37
N ASP A 359 25.26 4.13 -43.76
CA ASP A 359 26.30 3.59 -42.90
C ASP A 359 26.80 4.69 -41.95
N PRO A 360 26.72 4.47 -40.63
CA PRO A 360 27.25 5.43 -39.66
C PRO A 360 28.77 5.54 -39.76
N GLU A 361 29.29 6.75 -39.58
CA GLU A 361 30.72 7.01 -39.46
C GLU A 361 31.09 7.09 -37.97
N VAL A 362 32.22 6.48 -37.61
CA VAL A 362 32.73 6.49 -36.24
C VAL A 362 34.16 6.98 -36.20
N ARG A 363 34.50 7.76 -35.16
CA ARG A 363 35.86 8.21 -34.89
C ARG A 363 36.10 8.28 -33.39
N TRP A 364 37.24 7.82 -32.91
CA TRP A 364 37.69 8.01 -31.53
C TRP A 364 39.17 8.40 -31.51
N ARG A 365 39.68 8.84 -30.36
CA ARG A 365 41.11 9.04 -30.13
C ARG A 365 41.72 7.73 -29.68
N TYR A 366 42.75 7.29 -30.41
CA TYR A 366 43.59 6.19 -29.95
C TYR A 366 44.53 6.74 -28.85
N PRO A 367 44.73 6.02 -27.73
CA PRO A 367 45.65 6.43 -26.68
C PRO A 367 47.11 6.55 -27.15
#